data_AF-A0A8C3TWV9-F1
#
_entry.id   AF-A0A8C3TWV9-F1
#
_cell.length_a   1.000
_cell.length_b   1.000
_cell.length_c   1.000
_cell.angle_alpha   90.00
_cell.angle_beta   90.00
_cell.angle_gamma   90.00
#
_symmetry.space_group_name_H-M   'P 1'
#
loop_
_entity.id
_entity.type
_entity.pdbx_description
1 polymer ?
#
loop_
_entity_poly.entity_id
_entity_poly.type
_entity_poly.pdbx_seq_one_letter_code
_entity_poly.pdbx_strand_id
1 'polypeptide(L)'
;MSLKDQLIHTVHKQESHAENKISVVGVGAVGMACAISILMKDLADELALVDVVEDKLRGEMLDLQHGSLFLKTPKIVSGKVDILTYVAWKISGFPKNRVIGSGCNLDSARFRHLMGERLGIHPLSCHGWIVGEHGDSSVPVWSGVNVAGVSLKALHPDLGTDADKEHWKEVHKQVVDSAYEVIKLKGYTSWAIGLSVGDLAESIMKNLRRVHPISTIVKGLHGIKEDVFLSVPCVLGSNGITDVVKMILKPEEEDKLRKSADTLWAIQKELQF
;
A
#
# COMPACT_ATOMS: atom_id res chain seq x y z
N MET A 1 45.96 18.01 -13.40
CA MET A 1 45.02 16.96 -13.87
C MET A 1 44.71 16.05 -12.71
N SER A 2 43.43 15.80 -12.43
CA SER A 2 43.02 14.80 -11.43
C SER A 2 43.18 13.39 -11.98
N LEU A 3 43.17 12.37 -11.11
CA LEU A 3 43.13 10.95 -11.53
C LEU A 3 41.94 10.68 -12.45
N LYS A 4 40.78 11.30 -12.18
CA LYS A 4 39.60 11.18 -13.03
C LYS A 4 39.87 11.68 -14.45
N ASP A 5 40.57 12.79 -14.60
CA ASP A 5 40.86 13.38 -15.93
C ASP A 5 41.89 12.55 -16.71
N GLN A 6 42.75 11.80 -16.01
CA GLN A 6 43.68 10.86 -16.63
C GLN A 6 42.97 9.57 -17.07
N LEU A 7 41.97 9.12 -16.31
CA LEU A 7 41.24 7.87 -16.55
C LEU A 7 40.06 8.03 -17.52
N ILE A 8 39.34 9.15 -17.44
CA ILE A 8 38.04 9.34 -18.09
C ILE A 8 38.09 10.60 -18.96
N HIS A 9 37.99 10.41 -20.28
CA HIS A 9 37.73 11.50 -21.21
C HIS A 9 36.23 11.83 -21.21
N THR A 10 35.85 12.98 -20.65
CA THR A 10 34.45 13.41 -20.60
C THR A 10 34.03 13.98 -21.96
N VAL A 11 33.22 13.22 -22.72
CA VAL A 11 32.70 13.65 -24.04
C VAL A 11 31.57 14.67 -23.89
N HIS A 12 30.73 14.50 -22.87
CA HIS A 12 29.64 15.41 -22.55
C HIS A 12 29.40 15.40 -21.04
N LYS A 13 29.11 16.58 -20.47
CA LYS A 13 28.83 16.71 -19.04
C LYS A 13 27.35 16.41 -18.82
N GLN A 14 27.04 15.22 -18.30
CA GLN A 14 25.67 14.78 -18.07
C GLN A 14 25.01 15.65 -16.98
N GLU A 15 23.90 16.31 -17.30
CA GLU A 15 23.01 16.90 -16.30
C GLU A 15 22.16 15.80 -15.68
N SER A 16 22.22 15.62 -14.36
CA SER A 16 21.51 14.53 -13.69
C SER A 16 20.05 14.93 -13.40
N HIS A 17 19.15 14.70 -14.35
CA HIS A 17 17.72 14.69 -14.08
C HIS A 17 17.25 13.26 -13.89
N ALA A 18 16.56 13.00 -12.78
CA ALA A 18 15.93 11.71 -12.53
C ALA A 18 14.63 11.62 -13.33
N GLU A 19 14.47 10.54 -14.10
CA GLU A 19 13.25 10.25 -14.86
C GLU A 19 12.20 9.55 -13.99
N ASN A 20 12.65 8.68 -13.09
CA ASN A 20 11.79 7.83 -12.25
C ASN A 20 12.15 8.00 -10.77
N LYS A 21 12.00 9.23 -10.27
CA LYS A 21 12.28 9.54 -8.87
C LYS A 21 11.18 9.05 -7.94
N ILE A 22 11.58 8.37 -6.85
CA ILE A 22 10.71 8.04 -5.72
C ILE A 22 11.24 8.71 -4.45
N SER A 23 10.34 9.28 -3.66
CA SER A 23 10.65 9.85 -2.35
C SER A 23 9.96 9.06 -1.24
N VAL A 24 10.69 8.71 -0.19
CA VAL A 24 10.18 8.10 1.04
C VAL A 24 10.34 9.10 2.18
N VAL A 25 9.22 9.49 2.79
CA VAL A 25 9.20 10.41 3.95
C VAL A 25 9.02 9.58 5.22
N GLY A 26 9.97 9.69 6.14
CA GLY A 26 10.15 8.89 7.34
C GLY A 26 11.08 7.71 7.10
N VAL A 27 12.22 7.64 7.80
CA VAL A 27 13.18 6.51 7.79
C VAL A 27 13.01 5.61 9.03
N GLY A 28 11.77 5.45 9.48
CA GLY A 28 11.38 4.41 10.44
C GLY A 28 11.45 3.01 9.83
N ALA A 29 11.10 1.99 10.63
CA ALA A 29 11.10 0.60 10.17
C ALA A 29 10.21 0.37 8.93
N VAL A 30 9.06 1.05 8.84
CA VAL A 30 8.18 1.00 7.66
C VAL A 30 8.81 1.68 6.46
N GLY A 31 9.32 2.91 6.63
CA GLY A 31 9.95 3.67 5.55
C GLY A 31 11.12 2.94 4.92
N MET A 32 11.99 2.35 5.74
CA MET A 32 13.12 1.56 5.24
C MET A 32 12.68 0.24 4.59
N ALA A 33 11.63 -0.41 5.09
CA ALA A 33 11.05 -1.58 4.42
C ALA A 33 10.45 -1.23 3.04
N CYS A 34 9.84 -0.05 2.89
CA CYS A 34 9.39 0.47 1.59
C CYS A 34 10.59 0.76 0.68
N ALA A 35 11.59 1.50 1.17
CA ALA A 35 12.79 1.86 0.43
C ALA A 35 13.50 0.63 -0.15
N ILE A 36 13.77 -0.38 0.67
CA ILE A 36 14.45 -1.60 0.20
C ILE A 36 13.59 -2.39 -0.79
N SER A 37 12.26 -2.47 -0.57
CA SER A 37 11.34 -3.16 -1.49
C SER A 37 11.29 -2.49 -2.86
N ILE A 38 11.38 -1.16 -2.90
CA ILE A 38 11.40 -0.35 -4.12
C ILE A 38 12.74 -0.52 -4.86
N LEU A 39 13.85 -0.47 -4.13
CA LEU A 39 15.20 -0.66 -4.66
C LEU A 39 15.38 -2.06 -5.26
N MET A 40 14.98 -3.12 -4.54
CA MET A 40 15.11 -4.50 -5.03
C MET A 40 14.20 -4.84 -6.21
N LYS A 41 13.18 -4.01 -6.49
CA LYS A 41 12.29 -4.14 -7.65
C LYS A 41 12.73 -3.29 -8.84
N ASP A 42 13.85 -2.55 -8.72
CA ASP A 42 14.37 -1.65 -9.75
C ASP A 42 13.34 -0.61 -10.23
N LEU A 43 12.57 -0.03 -9.30
CA LEU A 43 11.47 0.87 -9.66
C LEU A 43 11.87 2.35 -9.85
N ALA A 44 13.05 2.74 -9.37
CA ALA A 44 13.51 4.12 -9.37
C ALA A 44 14.95 4.26 -9.83
N ASP A 45 15.26 5.36 -10.53
CA ASP A 45 16.63 5.79 -10.85
C ASP A 45 17.19 6.76 -9.80
N GLU A 46 16.31 7.43 -9.04
CA GLU A 46 16.64 8.22 -7.87
C GLU A 46 15.70 7.90 -6.71
N LEU A 47 16.27 7.49 -5.57
CA LEU A 47 15.56 7.37 -4.30
C LEU A 47 15.94 8.53 -3.38
N ALA A 48 14.95 9.29 -2.94
CA ALA A 48 15.12 10.34 -1.94
C ALA A 48 14.54 9.93 -0.59
N LEU A 49 15.35 9.98 0.46
CA LEU A 49 14.93 9.76 1.85
C LEU A 49 14.76 11.09 2.58
N VAL A 50 13.69 11.23 3.36
CA VAL A 50 13.41 12.46 4.08
C VAL A 50 13.02 12.14 5.53
N ASP A 51 13.67 12.75 6.50
CA ASP A 51 13.33 12.61 7.92
C ASP A 51 13.78 13.84 8.71
N VAL A 52 13.30 13.97 9.95
CA VAL A 52 13.71 15.03 10.90
C VAL A 52 14.91 14.62 11.75
N VAL A 53 15.17 13.32 11.89
CA VAL A 53 16.30 12.79 12.68
C VAL A 53 17.53 12.64 11.79
N GLU A 54 18.37 13.68 11.73
CA GLU A 54 19.48 13.82 10.77
C GLU A 54 20.49 12.66 10.81
N ASP A 55 20.98 12.28 11.99
CA ASP A 55 21.99 11.22 12.11
C ASP A 55 21.45 9.87 11.64
N LYS A 56 20.19 9.58 12.00
CA LYS A 56 19.52 8.37 11.55
C LYS A 56 19.34 8.39 10.04
N LEU A 57 18.82 9.49 9.48
CA LEU A 57 18.64 9.68 8.04
C LEU A 57 19.95 9.47 7.26
N ARG A 58 21.06 10.03 7.77
CA ARG A 58 22.37 9.87 7.17
C ARG A 58 22.87 8.42 7.26
N GLY A 59 22.69 7.78 8.41
CA GLY A 59 23.06 6.38 8.62
C GLY A 59 22.35 5.44 7.66
N GLU A 60 21.01 5.54 7.56
CA GLU A 60 20.19 4.73 6.67
C GLU A 60 20.54 4.95 5.19
N MET A 61 20.79 6.20 4.79
CA MET A 61 21.23 6.52 3.42
C MET A 61 22.59 5.87 3.11
N LEU A 62 23.57 5.99 4.00
CA LEU A 62 24.90 5.41 3.80
C LEU A 62 24.86 3.89 3.70
N ASP A 63 24.04 3.24 4.53
CA ASP A 63 23.90 1.78 4.51
C ASP A 63 23.34 1.29 3.16
N LEU A 64 22.31 1.96 2.63
CA LEU A 64 21.80 1.66 1.29
C LEU A 64 22.85 1.94 0.19
N GLN A 65 23.64 3.00 0.32
CA GLN A 65 24.72 3.30 -0.63
C GLN A 65 25.84 2.25 -0.60
N HIS A 66 26.16 1.67 0.56
CA HIS A 66 27.10 0.55 0.65
C HIS A 66 26.57 -0.69 -0.09
N GLY A 67 25.25 -0.85 -0.16
CA GLY A 67 24.58 -1.88 -0.96
C GLY A 67 24.51 -1.61 -2.46
N SER A 68 25.00 -0.46 -2.95
CA SER A 68 24.83 -0.01 -4.35
C SER A 68 25.31 -1.01 -5.41
N LEU A 69 26.27 -1.88 -5.10
CA LEU A 69 26.71 -2.94 -6.01
C LEU A 69 25.57 -3.91 -6.39
N PHE A 70 24.61 -4.11 -5.50
CA PHE A 70 23.48 -5.03 -5.67
C PHE A 70 22.21 -4.34 -6.17
N LEU A 71 22.26 -3.01 -6.36
CA LEU A 71 21.11 -2.18 -6.72
C LEU A 71 21.32 -1.57 -8.10
N LYS A 72 20.26 -1.46 -8.89
CA LYS A 72 20.32 -0.77 -10.18
C LYS A 72 20.05 0.73 -10.08
N THR A 73 19.57 1.21 -8.94
CA THR A 73 19.32 2.63 -8.67
C THR A 73 20.64 3.37 -8.47
N PRO A 74 21.07 4.22 -9.41
CA PRO A 74 22.40 4.87 -9.36
C PRO A 74 22.50 5.98 -8.31
N LYS A 75 21.36 6.50 -7.82
CA LYS A 75 21.34 7.69 -6.97
C LYS A 75 20.41 7.52 -5.78
N ILE A 76 21.01 7.53 -4.59
CA ILE A 76 20.30 7.53 -3.30
C ILE A 76 20.72 8.79 -2.56
N VAL A 77 19.76 9.65 -2.26
CA VAL A 77 19.98 10.96 -1.61
C VAL A 77 19.09 11.11 -0.39
N SER A 78 19.50 11.97 0.54
CA SER A 78 18.68 12.35 1.68
C SER A 78 18.53 13.86 1.79
N GLY A 79 17.41 14.31 2.37
CA GLY A 79 17.11 15.72 2.59
C GLY A 79 16.24 15.94 3.83
N LYS A 80 16.31 17.15 4.41
CA LYS A 80 15.47 17.52 5.57
C LYS A 80 14.01 17.75 5.13
N VAL A 81 13.08 17.50 6.06
CA VAL A 81 11.62 17.44 5.88
C VAL A 81 10.94 18.75 5.46
N ASP A 82 11.67 19.87 5.44
CA ASP A 82 11.11 21.21 5.67
C ASP A 82 10.08 21.71 4.62
N ILE A 83 10.07 21.18 3.39
CA ILE A 83 9.19 21.69 2.31
C ILE A 83 8.22 20.63 1.74
N LEU A 84 8.64 19.37 1.60
CA LEU A 84 7.84 18.36 0.87
C LEU A 84 6.73 17.74 1.73
N THR A 85 6.93 17.62 3.05
CA THR A 85 5.95 17.04 3.97
C THR A 85 4.80 18.01 4.23
N TYR A 86 5.09 19.31 4.39
CA TYR A 86 4.08 20.36 4.57
C TYR A 86 3.17 20.53 3.33
N VAL A 87 3.73 20.45 2.12
CA VAL A 87 2.97 20.54 0.86
C VAL A 87 2.09 19.31 0.62
N ALA A 88 2.60 18.10 0.87
CA ALA A 88 1.80 16.88 0.74
C ALA A 88 0.68 16.78 1.79
N TRP A 89 0.90 17.27 3.02
CA TRP A 89 0.00 17.14 4.17
C TRP A 89 -1.11 18.20 4.24
N LYS A 90 -0.89 19.44 3.76
CA LYS A 90 -1.85 20.56 3.91
C LYS A 90 -2.32 21.21 2.61
N ILE A 91 -1.56 21.12 1.51
CA ILE A 91 -1.62 22.12 0.42
C ILE A 91 -1.67 21.54 -0.98
N SER A 92 -1.41 20.24 -1.16
CA SER A 92 -0.96 19.73 -2.46
C SER A 92 -1.81 20.17 -3.65
N GLY A 93 -3.12 20.38 -3.46
CA GLY A 93 -4.02 20.82 -4.53
C GLY A 93 -4.08 19.79 -5.66
N PHE A 94 -3.55 18.60 -5.39
CA PHE A 94 -3.46 17.55 -6.37
C PHE A 94 -4.86 17.01 -6.63
N PRO A 95 -5.16 16.65 -7.88
CA PRO A 95 -6.41 16.01 -8.17
C PRO A 95 -6.45 14.66 -7.43
N LYS A 96 -7.64 14.28 -6.95
CA LYS A 96 -7.87 13.13 -6.06
C LYS A 96 -7.27 11.81 -6.55
N ASN A 97 -7.08 11.63 -7.86
CA ASN A 97 -6.43 10.45 -8.45
C ASN A 97 -4.95 10.31 -8.08
N ARG A 98 -4.27 11.40 -7.69
CA ARG A 98 -2.84 11.39 -7.32
C ARG A 98 -2.57 11.35 -5.81
N VAL A 99 -3.62 11.22 -5.01
CA VAL A 99 -3.50 11.06 -3.55
C VAL A 99 -4.03 9.68 -3.20
N ILE A 100 -3.13 8.78 -2.78
CA ILE A 100 -3.41 7.36 -2.65
C ILE A 100 -2.96 6.90 -1.27
N GLY A 101 -3.87 6.30 -0.50
CA GLY A 101 -3.49 5.58 0.71
C GLY A 101 -3.30 4.09 0.40
N SER A 102 -2.31 3.44 1.02
CA SER A 102 -2.05 1.99 0.81
C SER A 102 -3.27 1.11 1.14
N GLY A 103 -4.13 1.59 2.05
CA GLY A 103 -5.43 0.98 2.34
C GLY A 103 -5.35 -0.50 2.67
N CYS A 104 -6.37 -1.24 2.24
CA CYS A 104 -6.53 -2.67 2.51
C CYS A 104 -5.72 -3.58 1.57
N ASN A 105 -4.71 -3.07 0.86
CA ASN A 105 -3.85 -3.90 -0.01
C ASN A 105 -3.10 -4.95 0.83
N LEU A 106 -2.61 -4.56 2.00
CA LEU A 106 -1.97 -5.48 2.94
C LEU A 106 -2.98 -6.45 3.58
N ASP A 107 -4.15 -5.97 3.99
CA ASP A 107 -5.20 -6.80 4.61
C ASP A 107 -5.70 -7.86 3.65
N SER A 108 -5.89 -7.49 2.37
CA SER A 108 -6.22 -8.44 1.32
C SER A 108 -5.09 -9.43 1.06
N ALA A 109 -3.83 -9.00 1.12
CA ALA A 109 -2.68 -9.92 1.03
C ALA A 109 -2.64 -10.91 2.20
N ARG A 110 -2.87 -10.47 3.44
CA ARG A 110 -2.98 -11.32 4.63
C ARG A 110 -4.15 -12.29 4.52
N PHE A 111 -5.32 -11.81 4.08
CA PHE A 111 -6.51 -12.63 3.87
C PHE A 111 -6.24 -13.75 2.88
N ARG A 112 -5.60 -13.44 1.75
CA ARG A 112 -5.23 -14.42 0.72
C ARG A 112 -4.14 -15.39 1.19
N HIS A 113 -3.23 -14.93 2.04
CA HIS A 113 -2.23 -15.79 2.68
C HIS A 113 -2.90 -16.84 3.58
N LEU A 114 -3.73 -16.42 4.53
CA LEU A 114 -4.44 -17.31 5.45
C LEU A 114 -5.43 -18.25 4.73
N MET A 115 -6.11 -17.74 3.69
CA MET A 115 -6.92 -18.58 2.79
C MET A 115 -6.06 -19.64 2.10
N GLY A 116 -4.87 -19.27 1.61
CA GLY A 116 -3.93 -20.19 1.00
C GLY A 116 -3.42 -21.26 1.95
N GLU A 117 -3.12 -20.89 3.21
CA GLU A 117 -2.74 -21.86 4.25
C GLU A 117 -3.84 -22.87 4.54
N ARG A 118 -5.11 -22.42 4.66
CA ARG A 118 -6.25 -23.33 4.88
C ARG A 118 -6.49 -24.29 3.72
N LEU A 119 -6.29 -23.83 2.48
CA LEU A 119 -6.59 -24.60 1.27
C LEU A 119 -5.38 -25.37 0.71
N GLY A 120 -4.17 -25.11 1.20
CA GLY A 120 -2.94 -25.65 0.62
C GLY A 120 -2.62 -25.09 -0.77
N ILE A 121 -3.02 -23.84 -1.06
CA ILE A 121 -2.89 -23.19 -2.37
C ILE A 121 -2.09 -21.90 -2.23
N HIS A 122 -1.21 -21.61 -3.18
CA HIS A 122 -0.43 -20.38 -3.17
C HIS A 122 -1.36 -19.13 -3.20
N PRO A 123 -1.08 -18.06 -2.42
CA PRO A 123 -1.97 -16.89 -2.32
C PRO A 123 -2.24 -16.16 -3.64
N LEU A 124 -1.38 -16.32 -4.64
CA LEU A 124 -1.62 -15.79 -5.99
C LEU A 124 -2.85 -16.40 -6.67
N SER A 125 -3.18 -17.65 -6.33
CA SER A 125 -4.33 -18.39 -6.88
C SER A 125 -5.55 -18.37 -5.94
N CYS A 126 -5.43 -17.74 -4.78
CA CYS A 126 -6.51 -17.48 -3.83
C CYS A 126 -7.00 -16.04 -4.00
N HIS A 127 -8.26 -15.86 -4.35
CA HIS A 127 -8.84 -14.55 -4.61
C HIS A 127 -9.87 -14.20 -3.53
N GLY A 128 -9.67 -13.05 -2.89
CA GLY A 128 -10.54 -12.50 -1.87
C GLY A 128 -10.15 -11.05 -1.58
N TRP A 129 -11.12 -10.24 -1.20
CA TRP A 129 -10.95 -8.80 -1.02
C TRP A 129 -11.35 -8.39 0.39
N ILE A 130 -10.46 -7.66 1.05
CA ILE A 130 -10.78 -6.83 2.21
C ILE A 130 -10.90 -5.39 1.72
N VAL A 131 -12.02 -4.74 2.03
CA VAL A 131 -12.35 -3.35 1.66
C VAL A 131 -12.73 -2.53 2.89
N GLY A 132 -12.99 -1.23 2.75
CA GLY A 132 -13.32 -0.36 3.88
C GLY A 132 -12.10 0.26 4.55
N GLU A 133 -12.20 0.51 5.85
CA GLU A 133 -11.09 0.94 6.69
C GLU A 133 -9.97 -0.11 6.70
N HIS A 134 -8.72 0.36 6.69
CA HIS A 134 -7.59 -0.48 7.10
C HIS A 134 -7.57 -0.56 8.63
N GLY A 135 -8.12 -1.64 9.20
CA GLY A 135 -8.25 -1.80 10.65
C GLY A 135 -9.50 -2.56 11.06
N ASP A 136 -10.01 -2.22 12.24
CA ASP A 136 -11.06 -2.98 12.95
C ASP A 136 -12.39 -3.02 12.19
N SER A 137 -12.75 -1.95 11.45
CA SER A 137 -13.99 -1.93 10.66
C SER A 137 -13.82 -2.39 9.21
N SER A 138 -12.69 -3.04 8.88
CA SER A 138 -12.48 -3.64 7.56
C SER A 138 -13.54 -4.69 7.21
N VAL A 139 -13.84 -4.83 5.92
CA VAL A 139 -14.95 -5.65 5.43
C VAL A 139 -14.44 -6.77 4.53
N PRO A 140 -14.58 -8.05 4.92
CA PRO A 140 -14.31 -9.19 4.05
C PRO A 140 -15.48 -9.39 3.08
N VAL A 141 -15.20 -9.32 1.78
CA VAL A 141 -16.20 -9.53 0.73
C VAL A 141 -16.29 -11.02 0.38
N TRP A 142 -16.95 -11.79 1.25
CA TRP A 142 -17.14 -13.24 1.13
C TRP A 142 -17.80 -13.65 -0.19
N SER A 143 -18.72 -12.82 -0.70
CA SER A 143 -19.39 -13.05 -1.98
C SER A 143 -18.44 -13.12 -3.18
N GLY A 144 -17.28 -12.46 -3.10
CA GLY A 144 -16.24 -12.45 -4.14
C GLY A 144 -15.12 -13.48 -3.94
N VAL A 145 -15.12 -14.24 -2.84
CA VAL A 145 -14.04 -15.18 -2.53
C VAL A 145 -14.10 -16.39 -3.46
N ASN A 146 -13.00 -16.68 -4.15
CA ASN A 146 -12.92 -17.77 -5.13
C ASN A 146 -11.51 -18.33 -5.31
N VAL A 147 -11.43 -19.55 -5.84
CA VAL A 147 -10.22 -20.15 -6.41
C VAL A 147 -10.54 -20.58 -7.83
N ALA A 148 -9.72 -20.16 -8.80
CA ALA A 148 -9.94 -20.45 -10.23
C ALA A 148 -11.37 -20.09 -10.73
N GLY A 149 -11.98 -19.04 -10.15
CA GLY A 149 -13.34 -18.61 -10.48
C GLY A 149 -14.47 -19.39 -9.79
N VAL A 150 -14.17 -20.45 -9.04
CA VAL A 150 -15.17 -21.20 -8.27
C VAL A 150 -15.45 -20.47 -6.95
N SER A 151 -16.68 -19.99 -6.78
CA SER A 151 -17.09 -19.24 -5.59
C SER A 151 -17.15 -20.14 -4.34
N LEU A 152 -16.40 -19.77 -3.31
CA LEU A 152 -16.42 -20.48 -2.02
C LEU A 152 -17.78 -20.30 -1.33
N LYS A 153 -18.40 -19.12 -1.44
CA LYS A 153 -19.72 -18.84 -0.86
C LYS A 153 -20.84 -19.67 -1.53
N ALA A 154 -20.69 -20.02 -2.80
CA ALA A 154 -21.63 -20.90 -3.50
C ALA A 154 -21.48 -22.37 -3.07
N LEU A 155 -20.25 -22.83 -2.83
CA LEU A 155 -19.98 -24.19 -2.32
C LEU A 155 -20.35 -24.34 -0.84
N HIS A 156 -20.12 -23.28 -0.06
CA HIS A 156 -20.35 -23.22 1.37
C HIS A 156 -21.19 -21.98 1.72
N PRO A 157 -22.54 -22.07 1.68
CA PRO A 157 -23.43 -20.93 1.90
C PRO A 157 -23.23 -20.21 3.23
N ASP A 158 -22.79 -20.93 4.26
CA ASP A 158 -22.56 -20.37 5.60
C ASP A 158 -21.21 -19.65 5.73
N LEU A 159 -20.34 -19.69 4.71
CA LEU A 159 -19.01 -19.07 4.70
C LEU A 159 -19.02 -17.64 5.26
N GLY A 160 -18.23 -17.40 6.31
CA GLY A 160 -18.08 -16.07 6.92
C GLY A 160 -19.22 -15.64 7.84
N THR A 161 -20.19 -16.52 8.11
CA THR A 161 -21.25 -16.32 9.11
C THR A 161 -20.89 -17.00 10.43
N ASP A 162 -21.67 -16.75 11.49
CA ASP A 162 -21.49 -17.43 12.79
C ASP A 162 -22.00 -18.88 12.78
N ALA A 163 -22.79 -19.29 11.77
CA ALA A 163 -23.24 -20.66 11.56
C ALA A 163 -22.19 -21.54 10.86
N ASP A 164 -21.10 -20.93 10.37
CA ASP A 164 -20.03 -21.60 9.66
C ASP A 164 -19.27 -22.58 10.56
N LYS A 165 -19.40 -23.89 10.27
CA LYS A 165 -18.71 -24.97 11.00
C LYS A 165 -17.20 -25.00 10.77
N GLU A 166 -16.72 -24.39 9.68
CA GLU A 166 -15.29 -24.25 9.38
C GLU A 166 -14.72 -22.91 9.87
N HIS A 167 -15.57 -22.07 10.47
CA HIS A 167 -15.20 -20.82 11.11
C HIS A 167 -14.32 -19.94 10.20
N TRP A 168 -14.73 -19.73 8.94
CA TRP A 168 -13.98 -18.87 8.01
C TRP A 168 -13.99 -17.40 8.45
N LYS A 169 -14.99 -16.98 9.23
CA LYS A 169 -15.01 -15.66 9.86
C LYS A 169 -13.74 -15.38 10.70
N GLU A 170 -13.14 -16.42 11.28
CA GLU A 170 -11.88 -16.31 12.03
C GLU A 170 -10.69 -15.93 11.14
N VAL A 171 -10.73 -16.21 9.83
CA VAL A 171 -9.69 -15.74 8.89
C VAL A 171 -9.66 -14.22 8.87
N HIS A 172 -10.82 -13.56 8.76
CA HIS A 172 -10.89 -12.10 8.77
C HIS A 172 -10.49 -11.53 10.14
N LYS A 173 -10.91 -12.17 11.24
CA LYS A 173 -10.48 -11.79 12.57
C LYS A 173 -8.95 -11.83 12.72
N GLN A 174 -8.30 -12.89 12.23
CA GLN A 174 -6.85 -12.99 12.20
C GLN A 174 -6.21 -11.89 11.34
N VAL A 175 -6.82 -11.46 10.24
CA VAL A 175 -6.31 -10.33 9.43
C VAL A 175 -6.27 -9.03 10.24
N VAL A 176 -7.34 -8.74 10.99
CA VAL A 176 -7.43 -7.58 11.90
C VAL A 176 -6.41 -7.72 13.02
N ASP A 177 -6.39 -8.87 13.69
CA ASP A 177 -5.54 -9.14 14.85
C ASP A 177 -4.04 -9.23 14.49
N SER A 178 -3.71 -9.53 13.23
CA SER A 178 -2.33 -9.70 12.74
C SER A 178 -1.43 -8.51 13.05
N ALA A 179 -1.95 -7.29 12.95
CA ALA A 179 -1.15 -6.11 13.26
C ALA A 179 -0.79 -6.08 14.75
N TYR A 180 -1.76 -6.31 15.63
CA TYR A 180 -1.58 -6.30 17.08
C TYR A 180 -0.68 -7.44 17.56
N GLU A 181 -0.84 -8.64 17.00
CA GLU A 181 0.01 -9.79 17.35
C GLU A 181 1.47 -9.53 16.97
N VAL A 182 1.74 -9.07 15.74
CA VAL A 182 3.11 -8.76 15.30
C VAL A 182 3.72 -7.63 16.13
N ILE A 183 2.94 -6.59 16.47
CA ILE A 183 3.40 -5.52 17.36
C ILE A 183 3.72 -6.07 18.75
N LYS A 184 2.87 -6.93 19.31
CA LYS A 184 3.12 -7.58 20.61
C LYS A 184 4.41 -8.42 20.60
N LEU A 185 4.71 -9.09 19.49
CA LEU A 185 5.86 -9.99 19.38
C LEU A 185 7.18 -9.28 19.04
N LYS A 186 7.17 -8.27 18.16
CA LYS A 186 8.41 -7.60 17.68
C LYS A 186 8.48 -6.09 17.95
N GLY A 187 7.41 -5.50 18.49
CA GLY A 187 7.29 -4.06 18.81
C GLY A 187 6.74 -3.17 17.70
N TYR A 188 6.67 -3.64 16.44
CA TYR A 188 6.20 -2.85 15.29
C TYR A 188 5.85 -3.75 14.10
N THR A 189 5.32 -3.20 13.00
CA THR A 189 5.24 -3.88 11.69
C THR A 189 6.14 -3.19 10.67
N SER A 190 6.64 -3.91 9.65
CA SER A 190 7.55 -3.32 8.66
C SER A 190 7.54 -4.05 7.31
N TRP A 191 7.93 -5.33 7.29
CA TRP A 191 8.22 -6.05 6.04
C TRP A 191 7.02 -6.21 5.12
N ALA A 192 5.89 -6.71 5.63
CA ALA A 192 4.70 -6.96 4.82
C ALA A 192 4.11 -5.66 4.26
N ILE A 193 4.11 -4.58 5.03
CA ILE A 193 3.67 -3.26 4.54
C ILE A 193 4.66 -2.68 3.52
N GLY A 194 5.97 -2.85 3.70
CA GLY A 194 6.98 -2.46 2.72
C GLY A 194 6.82 -3.16 1.38
N LEU A 195 6.56 -4.48 1.39
CA LEU A 195 6.28 -5.25 0.18
C LEU A 195 4.96 -4.83 -0.48
N SER A 196 3.91 -4.55 0.32
CA SER A 196 2.63 -4.02 -0.18
C SER A 196 2.83 -2.66 -0.86
N VAL A 197 3.60 -1.74 -0.27
CA VAL A 197 3.91 -0.45 -0.90
C VAL A 197 4.75 -0.61 -2.16
N GLY A 198 5.72 -1.53 -2.17
CA GLY A 198 6.49 -1.87 -3.36
C GLY A 198 5.63 -2.42 -4.51
N ASP A 199 4.59 -3.20 -4.20
CA ASP A 199 3.61 -3.70 -5.18
C ASP A 199 2.77 -2.56 -5.78
N LEU A 200 2.33 -1.61 -4.95
CA LEU A 200 1.60 -0.42 -5.43
C LEU A 200 2.49 0.48 -6.29
N ALA A 201 3.72 0.75 -5.83
CA ALA A 201 4.70 1.55 -6.56
C ALA A 201 4.99 0.95 -7.93
N GLU A 202 5.11 -0.38 -8.03
CA GLU A 202 5.31 -1.06 -9.30
C GLU A 202 4.16 -0.81 -10.29
N SER A 203 2.91 -0.86 -9.83
CA SER A 203 1.74 -0.57 -10.68
C SER A 203 1.73 0.88 -11.19
N ILE A 204 2.17 1.84 -10.35
CA ILE A 204 2.27 3.26 -10.73
C ILE A 204 3.41 3.46 -11.72
N MET A 205 4.64 3.09 -11.34
CA MET A 205 5.86 3.37 -12.10
C MET A 205 5.88 2.68 -13.46
N LYS A 206 5.30 1.48 -13.56
CA LYS A 206 5.23 0.72 -14.82
C LYS A 206 3.89 0.87 -15.55
N ASN A 207 3.00 1.74 -15.06
CA ASN A 207 1.66 1.97 -15.61
C ASN A 207 0.87 0.65 -15.87
N LEU A 208 0.89 -0.26 -14.90
CA LEU A 208 0.38 -1.63 -15.13
C LEU A 208 -1.15 -1.71 -15.18
N ARG A 209 -1.86 -0.71 -14.65
CA ARG A 209 -3.33 -0.69 -14.56
C ARG A 209 -3.88 -1.93 -13.82
N ARG A 210 -3.13 -2.44 -12.84
CA ARG A 210 -3.59 -3.51 -11.95
C ARG A 210 -4.62 -2.97 -10.96
N VAL A 211 -5.47 -3.87 -10.46
CA VAL A 211 -6.50 -3.53 -9.48
C VAL A 211 -6.00 -3.82 -8.06
N HIS A 212 -6.07 -2.81 -7.20
CA HIS A 212 -5.65 -2.91 -5.79
C HIS A 212 -6.73 -2.34 -4.86
N PRO A 213 -6.98 -2.92 -3.67
CA PRO A 213 -7.90 -2.35 -2.69
C PRO A 213 -7.17 -1.26 -1.89
N ILE A 214 -7.20 -0.04 -2.41
CA ILE A 214 -6.45 1.12 -1.88
C ILE A 214 -7.41 2.24 -1.49
N SER A 215 -6.97 3.08 -0.58
CA SER A 215 -7.81 4.15 -0.05
C SER A 215 -8.00 5.26 -1.09
N THR A 216 -9.25 5.57 -1.39
CA THR A 216 -9.67 6.64 -2.29
C THR A 216 -10.99 7.24 -1.82
N ILE A 217 -11.39 8.35 -2.44
CA ILE A 217 -12.68 8.99 -2.19
C ILE A 217 -13.83 8.15 -2.75
N VAL A 218 -14.77 7.76 -1.90
CA VAL A 218 -15.88 6.85 -2.27
C VAL A 218 -17.25 7.50 -2.33
N LYS A 219 -17.31 8.83 -2.24
CA LYS A 219 -18.56 9.59 -2.41
C LYS A 219 -19.29 9.19 -3.69
N GLY A 220 -20.56 8.86 -3.54
CA GLY A 220 -21.43 8.39 -4.61
C GLY A 220 -21.41 6.87 -4.85
N LEU A 221 -20.55 6.11 -4.16
CA LEU A 221 -20.55 4.64 -4.20
C LEU A 221 -21.32 4.07 -3.02
N HIS A 222 -22.07 2.99 -3.23
CA HIS A 222 -22.80 2.27 -2.17
C HIS A 222 -23.61 3.19 -1.23
N GLY A 223 -24.24 4.23 -1.79
CA GLY A 223 -25.04 5.19 -1.03
C GLY A 223 -24.28 6.15 -0.10
N ILE A 224 -22.94 6.14 -0.12
CA ILE A 224 -22.10 7.03 0.68
C ILE A 224 -22.15 8.45 0.08
N LYS A 225 -22.48 9.45 0.89
CA LYS A 225 -22.67 10.84 0.45
C LYS A 225 -21.53 11.77 0.83
N GLU A 226 -20.78 11.41 1.86
CA GLU A 226 -19.72 12.23 2.43
C GLU A 226 -18.39 12.03 1.67
N ASP A 227 -17.52 13.03 1.75
CA ASP A 227 -16.19 13.00 1.14
C ASP A 227 -15.21 12.19 2.01
N VAL A 228 -15.54 10.90 2.20
CA VAL A 228 -14.76 9.95 3.00
C VAL A 228 -13.81 9.14 2.12
N PHE A 229 -12.61 8.90 2.65
CA PHE A 229 -11.60 8.03 2.06
C PHE A 229 -11.62 6.65 2.71
N LEU A 230 -11.81 5.59 1.92
CA LEU A 230 -11.68 4.20 2.35
C LEU A 230 -11.26 3.30 1.19
N SER A 231 -10.92 2.04 1.49
CA SER A 231 -10.37 1.13 0.49
C SER A 231 -11.45 0.49 -0.37
N VAL A 232 -11.33 0.64 -1.68
CA VAL A 232 -12.11 -0.07 -2.71
C VAL A 232 -11.17 -0.50 -3.84
N PRO A 233 -11.52 -1.51 -4.65
CA PRO A 233 -10.63 -1.95 -5.72
C PRO A 233 -10.51 -0.86 -6.80
N CYS A 234 -9.30 -0.35 -6.98
CA CYS A 234 -8.97 0.75 -7.89
C CYS A 234 -7.98 0.30 -8.96
N VAL A 235 -8.17 0.75 -10.19
CA VAL A 235 -7.20 0.60 -11.28
C VAL A 235 -6.09 1.62 -11.07
N LEU A 236 -4.87 1.14 -10.88
CA LEU A 236 -3.71 1.95 -10.53
C LEU A 236 -2.67 1.96 -11.66
N GLY A 237 -2.30 3.15 -12.14
CA GLY A 237 -1.31 3.35 -13.20
C GLY A 237 -0.48 4.62 -12.99
N SER A 238 0.19 5.10 -14.04
CA SER A 238 1.11 6.25 -13.95
C SER A 238 0.45 7.56 -13.53
N ASN A 239 -0.86 7.70 -13.78
CA ASN A 239 -1.66 8.85 -13.35
C ASN A 239 -2.32 8.65 -11.97
N GLY A 240 -1.88 7.64 -11.20
CA GLY A 240 -2.52 7.22 -9.97
C GLY A 240 -3.79 6.41 -10.23
N ILE A 241 -4.87 6.70 -9.49
CA ILE A 241 -6.15 5.98 -9.60
C ILE A 241 -6.92 6.50 -10.82
N THR A 242 -7.05 5.68 -11.86
CA THR A 242 -7.81 6.07 -13.06
C THR A 242 -9.27 5.64 -12.98
N ASP A 243 -9.56 4.51 -12.34
CA ASP A 243 -10.88 3.90 -12.29
C ASP A 243 -11.13 3.21 -10.95
N VAL A 244 -12.39 3.10 -10.55
CA VAL A 244 -12.84 2.35 -9.37
C VAL A 244 -13.77 1.23 -9.82
N VAL A 245 -13.49 0.00 -9.40
CA VAL A 245 -14.33 -1.16 -9.66
C VAL A 245 -15.55 -1.10 -8.76
N LYS A 246 -16.74 -1.03 -9.36
CA LYS A 246 -18.02 -1.05 -8.63
C LYS A 246 -18.36 -2.49 -8.27
N MET A 247 -17.96 -2.90 -7.06
CA MET A 247 -18.25 -4.24 -6.56
C MET A 247 -19.77 -4.45 -6.42
N ILE A 248 -20.24 -5.66 -6.68
CA ILE A 248 -21.62 -6.07 -6.36
C ILE A 248 -21.57 -6.72 -4.99
N LEU A 249 -21.94 -5.95 -3.95
CA LEU A 249 -21.93 -6.38 -2.56
C LEU A 249 -23.27 -7.00 -2.17
N LYS A 250 -23.24 -7.98 -1.27
CA LYS A 250 -24.46 -8.44 -0.58
C LYS A 250 -24.94 -7.36 0.42
N PRO A 251 -26.23 -7.33 0.79
CA PRO A 251 -26.75 -6.33 1.71
C PRO A 251 -25.97 -6.24 3.02
N GLU A 252 -25.54 -7.37 3.60
CA GLU A 252 -24.73 -7.36 4.82
C GLU A 252 -23.30 -6.84 4.62
N GLU A 253 -22.71 -7.03 3.44
CA GLU A 253 -21.38 -6.51 3.08
C GLU A 253 -21.44 -5.00 2.83
N GLU A 254 -22.50 -4.54 2.14
CA GLU A 254 -22.73 -3.13 1.88
C GLU A 254 -23.03 -2.35 3.18
N ASP A 255 -23.83 -2.91 4.08
CA ASP A 255 -24.10 -2.31 5.40
C ASP A 255 -22.82 -2.17 6.24
N LYS A 256 -21.96 -3.20 6.25
CA LYS A 256 -20.65 -3.12 6.91
C LYS A 256 -19.74 -2.06 6.28
N LEU A 257 -19.73 -1.96 4.95
CA LEU A 257 -18.93 -0.94 4.25
C LEU A 257 -19.40 0.48 4.60
N ARG A 258 -20.72 0.70 4.66
CA ARG A 258 -21.30 1.98 5.09
C ARG A 258 -20.95 2.30 6.54
N LYS A 259 -21.06 1.33 7.46
CA LYS A 259 -20.63 1.50 8.86
C LYS A 259 -19.16 1.86 8.98
N SER A 260 -18.29 1.22 8.19
CA SER A 260 -16.86 1.58 8.13
C SER A 260 -16.65 3.02 7.65
N ALA A 261 -17.41 3.44 6.64
CA ALA A 261 -17.41 4.82 6.15
C ALA A 261 -17.87 5.82 7.22
N ASP A 262 -18.93 5.50 7.97
CA ASP A 262 -19.47 6.35 9.03
C ASP A 262 -18.46 6.54 10.18
N THR A 263 -17.77 5.47 10.58
CA THR A 263 -16.70 5.51 11.59
C THR A 263 -15.57 6.46 11.15
N LEU A 264 -15.10 6.32 9.91
CA LEU A 264 -14.04 7.17 9.37
C LEU A 264 -14.50 8.63 9.23
N TRP A 265 -15.73 8.85 8.78
CA TRP A 265 -16.29 10.19 8.64
C TRP A 265 -16.44 10.91 9.98
N ALA A 266 -16.84 10.18 11.03
CA ALA A 266 -16.98 10.72 12.37
C ALA A 266 -15.67 11.34 12.90
N ILE A 267 -14.52 10.75 12.54
CA ILE A 267 -13.19 11.26 12.88
C ILE A 267 -12.77 12.37 11.91
N GLN A 268 -12.93 12.15 10.60
CA GLN A 268 -12.47 13.08 9.56
C GLN A 268 -13.13 14.47 9.66
N LYS A 269 -14.42 14.54 10.01
CA LYS A 269 -15.16 15.81 10.13
C LYS A 269 -14.67 16.71 11.28
N GLU A 270 -13.97 16.14 12.26
CA GLU A 270 -13.48 16.87 13.44
C GLU A 270 -12.06 17.42 13.24
N LEU A 271 -11.38 17.04 12.15
CA LEU A 271 -10.03 17.51 11.84
C LEU A 271 -10.06 19.00 11.47
N GLN A 272 -9.40 19.82 12.27
CA GLN A 272 -9.16 21.23 11.95
C GLN A 272 -7.84 21.39 11.19
N PHE A 273 -7.92 21.97 9.99
CA PHE A 273 -6.77 22.32 9.18
C PHE A 273 -6.60 23.83 9.11
#